data_AF-A0A7J2MAE1-F1
#
_entry.id   AF-A0A7J2MAE1-F1
#
_cell.length_a   1.000
_cell.length_b   1.000
_cell.length_c   1.000
_cell.angle_alpha   90.00
_cell.angle_beta   90.00
_cell.angle_gamma   90.00
#
_symmetry.space_group_name_H-M   'P 1'
#
loop_
_entity.id
_entity.type
_entity.pdbx_description
1 polymer ?
#
loop_
_entity_poly.entity_id
_entity_poly.type
_entity_poly.pdbx_seq_one_letter_code
_entity_poly.pdbx_strand_id
1 'polypeptide(L)'
;MSYRVPVSAIYRKKSPLEGLQQHMGKVKECISLLRDGFIKYVDGEYEHFHEVSEQVSKLEHEADLIKGNIRAHLPRQILMPV
;
A
#
# COMPACT_ATOMS: atom_id res chain seq x y z
N MET A 1 -22.65 -26.29 17.37
CA MET A 1 -21.19 -26.44 17.57
C MET A 1 -20.64 -25.10 18.05
N SER A 2 -20.58 -24.86 19.36
CA SER A 2 -20.22 -23.55 19.92
C SER A 2 -18.71 -23.32 19.80
N TYR A 3 -18.27 -22.54 18.83
CA TYR A 3 -16.87 -22.12 18.72
C TYR A 3 -16.59 -21.05 19.77
N ARG A 4 -16.13 -21.47 20.95
CA ARG A 4 -15.60 -20.55 21.97
C ARG A 4 -14.24 -20.05 21.49
N VAL A 5 -14.24 -18.93 20.77
CA VAL A 5 -13.00 -18.18 20.51
C VAL A 5 -12.38 -17.77 21.85
N PRO A 6 -11.09 -18.04 22.10
CA PRO A 6 -10.42 -17.57 23.31
C PRO A 6 -10.45 -16.04 23.34
N VAL A 7 -10.71 -15.46 24.52
CA VAL A 7 -10.81 -13.99 24.72
C VAL A 7 -9.57 -13.26 24.18
N SER A 8 -8.40 -13.90 24.25
CA SER A 8 -7.14 -13.40 23.68
C SER A 8 -7.19 -13.18 22.15
N ALA A 9 -7.99 -13.95 21.41
CA ALA A 9 -8.21 -13.77 19.97
C ALA A 9 -9.08 -12.55 19.64
N ILE A 10 -9.89 -12.07 20.59
CA ILE A 10 -10.71 -10.85 20.44
C ILE A 10 -9.85 -9.60 20.62
N TYR A 11 -8.85 -9.65 21.51
CA TYR A 11 -7.90 -8.55 21.72
C TYR A 11 -6.84 -8.43 20.63
N ARG A 12 -6.49 -9.54 19.98
CA ARG A 12 -5.57 -9.55 18.83
C ARG A 12 -6.32 -9.28 17.52
N LYS A 13 -7.09 -8.19 17.46
CA LYS A 13 -7.48 -7.64 16.15
C LYS A 13 -6.21 -7.24 15.43
N LYS A 14 -6.01 -7.69 14.19
CA LYS A 14 -4.89 -7.31 13.33
C LYS A 14 -4.56 -5.82 13.53
N SER A 15 -3.28 -5.53 13.73
CA SER A 15 -2.85 -4.14 13.96
C SER A 15 -3.31 -3.28 12.79
N PRO A 16 -4.00 -2.15 13.03
CA PRO A 16 -4.41 -1.24 11.96
C PRO A 16 -3.20 -0.67 11.18
N LEU A 17 -1.99 -0.81 11.74
CA LEU A 17 -0.74 -0.42 11.12
C LEU A 17 -0.27 -1.37 10.00
N GLU A 18 -0.75 -2.63 9.98
CA GLU A 18 -0.34 -3.61 8.95
C GLU A 18 -0.72 -3.13 7.55
N GLY A 19 -1.94 -2.58 7.39
CA GLY A 19 -2.38 -2.01 6.11
C GLY A 19 -1.56 -0.78 5.71
N LEU A 20 -1.21 0.08 6.66
CA LEU A 20 -0.36 1.25 6.39
C LEU A 20 1.05 0.84 5.96
N GLN A 21 1.63 -0.19 6.57
CA GLN A 21 2.94 -0.73 6.17
C GLN A 21 2.89 -1.30 4.75
N GLN A 22 1.84 -2.04 4.41
CA GLN A 22 1.64 -2.56 3.05
C GLN A 22 1.51 -1.44 2.01
N HIS A 23 0.70 -0.42 2.33
CA HIS A 23 0.56 0.76 1.46
C HIS A 23 1.90 1.47 1.25
N MET A 24 2.66 1.67 2.34
CA MET A 24 3.95 2.35 2.26
C MET A 24 5.01 1.53 1.49
N GLY A 25 4.93 0.20 1.53
CA GLY A 25 5.71 -0.69 0.67
C GLY A 25 5.46 -0.42 -0.81
N LYS A 26 4.19 -0.33 -1.22
CA LYS A 26 3.82 -0.02 -2.61
C LYS A 26 4.21 1.39 -3.04
N VAL A 27 4.08 2.37 -2.16
CA VAL A 27 4.56 3.74 -2.43
C VAL A 27 6.08 3.75 -2.64
N LYS A 28 6.84 2.99 -1.84
CA LYS A 28 8.29 2.87 -2.01
C LYS A 28 8.68 2.22 -3.34
N GLU A 29 7.98 1.16 -3.74
CA GLU A 29 8.17 0.52 -5.06
C GLU A 29 7.94 1.53 -6.19
N CYS A 30 6.84 2.29 -6.13
CA CYS A 30 6.52 3.33 -7.10
C CYS A 30 7.60 4.41 -7.20
N ILE A 31 8.09 4.92 -6.06
CA ILE A 31 9.16 5.93 -6.02
C ILE A 31 10.46 5.40 -6.60
N SER A 32 10.82 4.13 -6.34
CA SER A 32 12.02 3.52 -6.89
C SER A 32 11.94 3.46 -8.42
N LEU A 33 10.81 3.05 -8.96
CA LEU A 33 10.57 2.93 -10.39
C LEU A 33 10.56 4.31 -11.08
N LEU A 34 9.96 5.31 -10.43
CA LEU A 34 10.00 6.71 -10.88
C LEU A 34 11.43 7.25 -10.93
N ARG A 35 12.25 6.96 -9.91
CA ARG A 35 13.67 7.37 -9.90
C ARG A 35 14.41 6.79 -11.10
N ASP A 36 14.27 5.49 -11.35
CA ASP A 36 14.97 4.82 -12.43
C ASP A 36 14.50 5.34 -13.80
N GLY A 37 13.19 5.54 -13.96
CA GLY A 37 12.61 6.15 -15.14
C GLY A 37 13.08 7.58 -15.38
N PHE A 38 13.23 8.37 -14.32
CA PHE A 38 13.69 9.75 -14.42
C PHE A 38 15.17 9.83 -14.84
N ILE A 39 16.03 8.94 -14.34
CA ILE A 39 17.44 8.87 -14.76
C ILE A 39 17.51 8.56 -16.27
N LYS A 40 16.79 7.54 -16.73
CA LYS A 40 16.73 7.18 -18.16
C LYS A 40 16.18 8.32 -19.03
N TYR A 41 15.18 9.03 -18.55
CA TYR A 41 14.62 10.20 -19.25
C TYR A 41 15.66 11.31 -19.43
N VAL A 42 16.46 11.60 -18.39
CA VAL A 42 17.54 12.58 -18.46
C VAL A 42 18.66 12.13 -19.40
N ASP A 43 18.95 10.83 -19.45
CA ASP A 43 19.95 10.24 -20.35
C ASP A 43 19.47 10.15 -21.81
N GLY A 44 18.24 10.60 -22.11
CA GLY A 44 17.68 10.67 -23.47
C GLY A 44 17.04 9.37 -23.95
N GLU A 45 16.86 8.38 -23.06
CA GLU A 45 16.21 7.11 -23.36
C GLU A 45 14.68 7.24 -23.25
N TYR A 46 14.05 7.77 -24.31
CA TYR A 46 12.61 8.00 -24.35
C TYR A 46 11.78 6.81 -24.83
N GLU A 47 12.37 5.88 -25.61
CA GLU A 47 11.63 4.79 -26.27
C GLU A 47 10.85 3.90 -25.28
N HIS A 48 11.40 3.67 -24.09
CA HIS A 48 10.79 2.80 -23.08
C HIS A 48 10.11 3.57 -21.94
N PHE A 49 10.00 4.89 -22.03
CA PHE A 49 9.39 5.69 -20.97
C PHE A 49 7.89 5.40 -20.78
N HIS A 50 7.20 5.01 -21.86
CA HIS A 50 5.80 4.59 -21.80
C HIS A 50 5.59 3.37 -20.89
N GLU A 51 6.50 2.39 -20.95
CA GLU A 51 6.46 1.17 -20.12
C GLU A 51 6.61 1.51 -18.64
N VAL A 52 7.54 2.42 -18.32
CA VAL A 52 7.73 2.95 -16.96
C VAL A 52 6.43 3.61 -16.49
N SER A 53 5.82 4.46 -17.31
CA SER A 53 4.56 5.13 -16.97
C SER A 53 3.41 4.14 -16.72
N GLU A 54 3.32 3.06 -17.50
CA GLU A 54 2.31 2.02 -17.30
C GLU A 54 2.54 1.28 -15.98
N GLN A 55 3.79 0.98 -15.64
CA GLN A 55 4.16 0.33 -14.38
C GLN A 55 3.88 1.24 -13.17
N VAL A 56 4.16 2.54 -13.26
CA VAL A 56 3.77 3.52 -12.23
C VAL A 56 2.26 3.52 -12.02
N SER A 57 1.47 3.54 -13.10
CA SER A 57 0.01 3.52 -13.03
C SER A 57 -0.53 2.26 -12.35
N LYS A 58 0.07 1.09 -12.63
CA LYS A 58 -0.28 -0.17 -11.94
C LYS A 58 0.01 -0.10 -10.45
N LEU A 59 1.19 0.39 -10.06
CA LEU A 59 1.58 0.52 -8.66
C LEU A 59 0.72 1.54 -7.90
N GLU A 60 0.33 2.63 -8.55
CA GLU A 60 -0.61 3.62 -7.99
C GLU A 60 -1.97 2.99 -7.73
N HIS A 61 -2.50 2.23 -8.71
CA HIS A 61 -3.77 1.55 -8.56
C HIS A 61 -3.75 0.54 -7.40
N GLU A 62 -2.69 -0.26 -7.29
CA GLU A 62 -2.51 -1.19 -6.16
C GLU A 62 -2.45 -0.45 -4.81
N ALA A 63 -1.73 0.68 -4.76
CA ALA A 63 -1.65 1.50 -3.56
C ALA A 63 -3.02 2.09 -3.17
N ASP A 64 -3.83 2.54 -4.14
CA ASP A 64 -5.16 3.08 -3.88
C ASP A 64 -6.15 1.99 -3.41
N LEU A 65 -6.05 0.78 -3.94
CA LEU A 65 -6.82 -0.37 -3.44
C LEU A 65 -6.51 -0.67 -1.96
N ILE A 66 -5.23 -0.65 -1.57
CA ILE A 66 -4.82 -0.82 -0.17
C ILE A 66 -5.36 0.32 0.69
N LYS A 67 -5.27 1.57 0.21
CA LYS A 67 -5.82 2.75 0.90
C LYS A 67 -7.33 2.65 1.08
N GLY A 68 -8.07 2.19 0.06
CA GLY A 68 -9.50 1.92 0.15
C GLY A 68 -9.81 0.86 1.20
N ASN A 69 -9.03 -0.23 1.22
CA ASN A 69 -9.17 -1.31 2.19
C ASN A 69 -8.92 -0.84 3.63
N ILE A 70 -7.89 -0.02 3.86
CA ILE A 70 -7.63 0.62 5.15
C ILE A 70 -8.85 1.44 5.57
N ARG A 71 -9.34 2.34 4.70
CA ARG A 71 -10.48 3.22 5.02
C ARG A 71 -11.76 2.45 5.32
N ALA A 72 -12.01 1.33 4.63
CA ALA A 72 -13.18 0.50 4.84
C ALA A 72 -13.13 -0.26 6.17
N HIS A 73 -11.94 -0.69 6.60
CA HIS A 73 -11.75 -1.50 7.81
C HIS A 73 -11.34 -0.70 9.04
N LEU A 74 -10.99 0.59 8.89
CA LEU A 74 -10.69 1.48 9.99
C LEU A 74 -11.99 2.03 10.61
N PRO A 75 -12.36 1.64 11.84
CA PRO A 75 -13.55 2.19 12.47
C PRO A 75 -13.28 3.65 12.81
N ARG A 76 -14.22 4.54 12.45
CA ARG A 76 -14.13 6.00 12.65
C ARG A 76 -13.82 6.46 14.08
N GLN A 77 -13.93 5.57 15.08
CA GLN A 77 -13.88 5.88 16.52
C GLN A 77 -12.91 4.96 17.29
N ILE A 78 -11.85 4.45 16.66
CA ILE A 78 -10.76 3.85 17.43
C ILE A 78 -9.86 4.97 17.95
N LEU A 79 -9.81 5.12 19.27
CA LEU A 79 -8.68 5.76 19.96
C LEU A 79 -7.43 4.93 19.64
N MET A 80 -6.63 5.42 18.70
CA MET A 80 -5.35 4.80 18.40
C MET A 80 -4.28 5.37 19.34
N PRO A 81 -3.42 4.53 19.94
CA PRO A 81 -2.22 4.98 20.65
C PRO A 81 -1.08 5.23 19.64
N VAL A 82 -1.32 6.10 18.66
CA VAL A 82 -0.26 6.71 17.83
C VAL A 82 0.04 8.10 18.34
#